data_AF-A0A5N8VTK3-F1
#
_entry.id   AF-A0A5N8VTK3-F1
#
_cell.length_a   1.000
_cell.length_b   1.000
_cell.length_c   1.000
_cell.angle_alpha   90.00
_cell.angle_beta   90.00
_cell.angle_gamma   90.00
#
_symmetry.space_group_name_H-M   'P 1'
#
loop_
_entity.id
_entity.type
_entity.pdbx_description
1 polymer ?
#
loop_
_entity_poly.entity_id
_entity_poly.type
_entity_poly.pdbx_seq_one_letter_code
_entity_poly.pdbx_strand_id
1 'polypeptide(L)' 'LGDPMSTTQLVAVTGQGLGSVGRHLRVLLDAGLVRRRRAGRSVLYSRTPAGEALLEAARTG' A
#
# COMPACT_ATOMS: atom_id res chain seq x y z
N LEU A 1 -6.38 -3.49 -1.13
CA LEU A 1 -5.15 -4.09 -1.71
C LEU A 1 -5.10 -5.58 -1.35
N GLY A 2 -6.07 -6.36 -1.82
CA GLY A 2 -6.09 -7.82 -1.60
C GLY A 2 -4.88 -8.48 -2.28
N ASP A 3 -4.57 -8.01 -3.48
CA ASP A 3 -3.39 -8.41 -4.23
C ASP A 3 -2.21 -7.43 -4.08
N PRO A 4 -0.96 -7.93 -4.06
CA PRO A 4 0.23 -7.09 -4.06
C PRO A 4 0.32 -6.23 -5.33
N MET A 5 0.50 -4.91 -5.17
CA MET A 5 0.57 -3.97 -6.30
C MET A 5 1.87 -3.17 -6.30
N SER A 6 2.38 -2.88 -7.50
CA SER A 6 3.48 -1.94 -7.67
C SER A 6 3.02 -0.48 -7.53
N THR A 7 3.96 0.43 -7.31
CA THR A 7 3.67 1.88 -7.27
C THR A 7 3.00 2.37 -8.56
N THR A 8 3.43 1.87 -9.73
CA THR A 8 2.81 2.22 -11.02
C THR A 8 1.37 1.74 -11.12
N GLN A 9 1.08 0.51 -10.65
CA GLN A 9 -0.29 0.01 -10.59
C GLN A 9 -1.13 0.83 -9.60
N LEU A 10 -0.57 1.24 -8.45
CA LEU A 10 -1.23 2.10 -7.49
C LEU A 10 -1.58 3.47 -8.07
N VAL A 11 -0.69 4.08 -8.84
CA VAL A 11 -0.99 5.31 -9.60
C VAL A 11 -2.17 5.11 -10.53
N ALA A 12 -2.17 4.02 -11.31
CA ALA A 12 -3.24 3.73 -12.26
C ALA A 12 -4.60 3.55 -11.59
N VAL A 13 -4.68 2.83 -10.46
CA VAL A 13 -5.96 2.55 -9.79
C VAL A 13 -6.45 3.68 -8.88
N THR A 14 -5.57 4.56 -8.40
CA THR A 14 -5.94 5.68 -7.54
C THR A 14 -6.09 7.02 -8.28
N GLY A 15 -5.56 7.11 -9.51
CA GLY A 15 -5.46 8.38 -10.26
C GLY A 15 -4.50 9.39 -9.64
N GLN A 16 -3.78 9.03 -8.58
CA GLN A 16 -2.83 9.92 -7.88
C GLN A 16 -1.47 9.87 -8.55
N GLY A 17 -0.77 11.01 -8.63
CA GLY A 17 0.58 11.07 -9.19
C GLY A 17 1.61 10.26 -8.37
N LEU A 18 2.71 9.85 -9.01
CA LEU A 18 3.78 9.03 -8.40
C LEU A 18 4.31 9.60 -7.08
N GLY A 19 4.50 10.93 -7.00
CA GLY A 19 4.97 11.59 -5.77
C GLY A 19 3.96 11.49 -4.62
N SER A 20 2.67 11.56 -4.91
CA SER A 20 1.59 11.41 -3.91
C SER A 20 1.53 9.96 -3.42
N VAL A 21 1.47 9.00 -4.35
CA VAL A 21 1.46 7.56 -4.02
C VAL A 21 2.70 7.16 -3.22
N GLY A 22 3.89 7.59 -3.66
CA GLY A 22 5.14 7.31 -2.95
C GLY A 22 5.15 7.86 -1.53
N ARG A 23 4.64 9.08 -1.32
CA ARG A 23 4.53 9.69 0.02
C ARG A 23 3.57 8.92 0.92
N HIS A 24 2.39 8.55 0.42
CA HIS A 24 1.45 7.73 1.20
C HIS A 24 2.05 6.37 1.56
N LEU A 25 2.70 5.70 0.60
CA LEU A 25 3.37 4.42 0.86
C LEU A 25 4.48 4.54 1.90
N ARG A 26 5.21 5.66 1.92
CA ARG A 26 6.22 5.93 2.95
C ARG A 26 5.59 5.98 4.34
N VAL A 27 4.54 6.78 4.52
CA VAL A 27 3.83 6.89 5.81
C VAL A 27 3.27 5.54 6.25
N LEU A 28 2.63 4.80 5.35
CA LEU A 28 2.08 3.48 5.65
C LEU A 28 3.15 2.43 5.98
N LEU A 29 4.33 2.50 5.34
CA LEU A 29 5.47 1.64 5.67
C LEU A 29 6.04 1.97 7.04
N ASP A 30 6.23 3.27 7.32
CA ASP A 30 6.78 3.74 8.59
C ASP A 30 5.84 3.39 9.76
N ALA A 31 4.52 3.35 9.51
CA ALA A 31 3.50 2.88 10.45
C ALA A 31 3.32 1.35 10.51
N GLY A 32 4.04 0.57 9.69
CA GLY A 32 3.92 -0.89 9.65
C GLY A 32 2.60 -1.44 9.08
N LEU A 33 1.81 -0.59 8.40
CA LEU A 33 0.49 -0.94 7.85
C LEU A 33 0.59 -1.60 6.47
N VAL A 34 1.67 -1.33 5.75
CA VAL A 34 2.01 -2.04 4.51
C VAL A 34 3.42 -2.60 4.60
N ARG A 35 3.68 -3.63 3.81
CA ARG A 35 5.03 -4.17 3.59
C ARG A 35 5.36 -4.08 2.11
N ARG A 36 6.66 -3.99 1.81
CA ARG A 36 7.18 -4.05 0.45
C ARG A 36 7.98 -5.32 0.25
N ARG A 37 7.90 -5.91 -0.94
CA ARG A 37 8.76 -7.01 -1.38
C ARG A 37 9.19 -6.78 -2.82
N ARG A 38 10.38 -7.26 -3.19
CA ARG A 38 10.81 -7.24 -4.59
C ARG A 38 10.26 -8.47 -5.31
N ALA A 39 9.66 -8.25 -6.48
CA ALA A 39 9.19 -9.28 -7.39
C ALA A 39 9.80 -9.00 -8.78
N GLY A 40 10.95 -9.65 -9.05
CA GLY A 40 11.75 -9.39 -10.25
C GLY A 40 12.21 -7.93 -10.34
N ARG A 41 11.69 -7.22 -11.34
CA ARG A 41 12.02 -5.81 -11.62
C ARG A 41 11.15 -4.81 -10.86
N SER A 42 10.11 -5.28 -10.18
CA SER A 42 9.13 -4.43 -9.51
C SER A 42 9.20 -4.57 -8.00
N VAL A 43 8.88 -3.49 -7.28
CA VAL A 43 8.58 -3.54 -5.85
C VAL A 43 7.07 -3.59 -5.70
N LEU A 44 6.58 -4.62 -5.01
CA LEU A 44 5.17 -4.81 -4.72
C LEU A 44 4.89 -4.46 -3.27
N TYR A 45 3.75 -3.83 -3.05
CA TYR A 45 3.23 -3.43 -1.77
C TYR A 45 2.00 -4.27 -1.45
N SER A 46 1.95 -4.80 -0.23
CA SER A 46 0.78 -5.49 0.30
C SER A 46 0.47 -4.96 1.69
N ARG A 47 -0.79 -5.05 2.11
CA ARG A 47 -1.16 -4.76 3.51
C ARG A 47 -0.53 -5.79 4.45
N THR A 48 -0.22 -5.36 5.66
CA THR A 48 0.16 -6.25 6.77
C THR A 48 -1.10 -6.68 7.54
N PRO A 49 -1.02 -7.69 8.42
CA PRO A 49 -2.13 -8.02 9.32
C PRO A 49 -2.62 -6.81 10.13
N ALA A 50 -1.69 -5.95 10.60
CA ALA A 50 -2.05 -4.71 11.29
C ALA A 50 -2.81 -3.73 10.38
N GLY A 51 -2.38 -3.60 9.11
CA GLY A 51 -3.08 -2.79 8.12
C GLY A 51 -4.47 -3.32 7.78
N GLU A 52 -4.66 -4.63 7.71
CA GLU A 52 -6.00 -5.22 7.54
C GLU A 52 -6.88 -4.96 8.78
N ALA A 53 -6.36 -5.20 9.99
CA ALA A 53 -7.09 -4.95 11.23
C ALA A 53 -7.55 -3.48 11.37
N LEU A 54 -6.69 -2.52 10.99
CA LEU A 54 -7.05 -1.10 10.96
C LEU A 54 -8.21 -0.81 9.99
N LEU A 55 -8.19 -1.41 8.81
CA LEU A 55 -9.27 -1.22 7.83
C LEU A 55 -10.58 -1.84 8.30
N GLU A 56 -10.55 -3.00 8.94
CA GLU A 56 -11.77 -3.60 9.51
C GLU A 56 -12.33 -2.76 10.67
N ALA A 57 -11.46 -2.23 11.54
CA ALA A 57 -11.88 -1.31 12.59
C ALA A 57 -12.51 -0.03 12.01
N ALA A 58 -11.90 0.55 10.97
CA ALA A 58 -12.41 1.76 10.31
C ALA A 58 -13.72 1.57 9.53
N ARG A 59 -14.12 0.33 9.21
CA ARG A 59 -15.43 0.04 8.61
C ARG A 59 -16.54 -0.15 9.65
N THR A 60 -16.15 -0.50 10.87
CA THR A 60 -17.09 -0.84 11.95
C THR A 60 -17.40 0.37 12.83
N GLY A 61 -16.52 1.38 12.85
CA GLY A 61 -16.75 2.68 13.47
C GLY A 61 -17.43 3.66 12.53
#